data_AF-A0A951GUN2-F1
#
_entry.id   AF-A0A951GUN2-F1
#
_cell.length_a   1.000
_cell.length_b   1.000
_cell.length_c   1.000
_cell.angle_alpha   90.00
_cell.angle_beta   90.00
_cell.angle_gamma   90.00
#
_symmetry.space_group_name_H-M   'P 1'
#
loop_
_entity.id
_entity.type
_entity.pdbx_description
1 polymer ?
#
loop_
_entity_poly.entity_id
_entity_poly.type
_entity_poly.pdbx_seq_one_letter_code
_entity_poly.pdbx_strand_id
1 'polypeptide(L)'
;MRLLIAMMKHETNTFSPVPTPLSRFGNAPGPLYGEAAIKAYRGTGSGLGAYIELAEREGAEIVLPIAAGSPPSRPVDDDAFEHIAGKICDAVKAGGFDGIMLDL
;
A
#
# COMPACT_ATOMS: atom_id res chain seq x y z
N MET A 1 12.36 2.42 16.98
CA MET A 1 11.11 2.97 16.44
C MET A 1 10.44 1.90 15.60
N ARG A 2 9.13 1.74 15.70
CA ARG A 2 8.35 0.79 14.91
C ARG A 2 7.32 1.55 14.09
N LEU A 3 7.45 1.49 12.77
CA LEU A 3 6.65 2.27 11.83
C LEU A 3 5.72 1.37 11.04
N LEU A 4 4.44 1.74 10.98
CA LEU A 4 3.51 1.18 10.01
C LEU A 4 3.59 2.00 8.72
N ILE A 5 3.89 1.34 7.61
CA ILE A 5 3.96 1.95 6.29
C ILE A 5 2.98 1.22 5.38
N ALA A 6 2.07 1.92 4.70
CA ALA A 6 1.14 1.28 3.77
C ALA A 6 0.87 2.14 2.55
N MET A 7 0.39 1.50 1.49
CA MET A 7 0.04 2.18 0.25
C MET A 7 -1.30 1.72 -0.31
N MET A 8 -2.16 2.67 -0.67
CA MET A 8 -3.37 2.48 -1.46
C MET A 8 -3.48 3.61 -2.49
N LYS A 9 -3.03 3.37 -3.71
CA LYS A 9 -3.04 4.36 -4.79
C LYS A 9 -3.94 3.93 -5.93
N HIS A 10 -4.93 4.76 -6.22
CA HIS A 10 -5.79 4.62 -7.38
C HIS A 10 -6.44 5.97 -7.69
N GLU A 11 -6.42 6.37 -8.96
CA GLU A 11 -7.13 7.56 -9.40
C GLU A 11 -8.40 7.15 -10.14
N THR A 12 -9.55 7.62 -9.64
CA THR A 12 -10.85 7.23 -10.18
C THR A 12 -11.22 8.05 -11.41
N ASN A 13 -11.61 7.37 -12.48
CA ASN A 13 -12.31 7.95 -13.62
C ASN A 13 -13.70 7.30 -13.75
N THR A 14 -14.74 8.05 -13.37
CA THR A 14 -16.14 7.58 -13.35
C THR A 14 -16.66 7.14 -14.73
N PHE A 15 -16.07 7.60 -15.83
CA PHE A 15 -16.47 7.23 -17.18
C PHE A 15 -15.68 6.06 -17.76
N SER A 16 -14.65 5.58 -17.07
CA SER A 16 -13.84 4.47 -17.55
C SER A 16 -14.64 3.16 -17.50
N PRO A 17 -14.65 2.35 -18.58
CA PRO A 17 -15.26 1.02 -18.55
C PRO A 17 -14.34 -0.03 -17.92
N VAL A 18 -13.08 0.29 -17.65
CA VAL A 18 -12.06 -0.67 -17.20
C VAL A 18 -12.28 -1.03 -15.73
N PRO A 19 -12.56 -2.31 -15.39
CA PRO A 19 -12.68 -2.77 -14.01
C PRO A 19 -11.47 -2.50 -13.16
N THR A 20 -11.70 -2.35 -11.85
CA THR A 20 -10.66 -2.15 -10.84
C THR A 20 -10.77 -3.19 -9.72
N PRO A 21 -10.71 -4.50 -10.03
CA PRO A 21 -10.68 -5.56 -9.02
C PRO A 21 -9.35 -5.57 -8.28
N LEU A 22 -9.30 -6.30 -7.15
CA LEU A 22 -8.10 -6.42 -6.33
C LEU A 22 -6.87 -6.89 -7.13
N SER A 23 -7.07 -7.72 -8.15
CA SER A 23 -6.00 -8.25 -9.00
C SER A 23 -5.27 -7.20 -9.85
N ARG A 24 -5.81 -5.98 -9.96
CA ARG A 24 -5.19 -4.86 -10.68
C ARG A 24 -4.31 -3.96 -9.81
N PHE A 25 -4.33 -4.13 -8.49
CA PHE A 25 -3.43 -3.41 -7.61
C PHE A 25 -2.09 -4.13 -7.61
N GLY A 26 -1.06 -3.60 -8.26
CA GLY A 26 0.25 -4.25 -8.46
C GLY A 26 0.44 -4.77 -9.90
N ASN A 27 1.46 -5.61 -10.11
CA ASN A 27 1.84 -6.13 -11.42
C ASN A 27 1.26 -7.53 -11.74
N ALA A 28 0.08 -7.84 -11.19
CA ALA A 28 -0.59 -9.14 -11.18
C ALA A 28 0.17 -10.24 -10.38
N PRO A 29 -0.54 -11.10 -9.62
CA PRO A 29 -1.99 -11.24 -9.55
C PRO A 29 -2.70 -10.35 -8.52
N GLY A 30 -2.01 -9.37 -7.92
CA GLY A 30 -2.60 -8.48 -6.91
C GLY A 30 -1.53 -7.73 -6.12
N PRO A 31 -1.91 -7.09 -4.99
CA PRO A 31 -1.02 -6.20 -4.28
C PRO A 31 0.09 -6.97 -3.57
N LEU A 32 1.15 -6.26 -3.20
CA LEU A 32 2.27 -6.85 -2.49
C LEU A 32 2.07 -6.70 -0.97
N TYR A 33 2.67 -7.62 -0.22
CA TYR A 33 2.52 -7.73 1.23
C TYR A 33 3.88 -7.88 1.90
N GLY A 34 4.05 -7.31 3.09
CA GLY A 34 5.21 -7.51 3.95
C GLY A 34 6.54 -7.28 3.22
N GLU A 35 7.47 -8.22 3.40
CA GLU A 35 8.82 -8.14 2.82
C GLU A 35 8.82 -8.07 1.29
N ALA A 36 7.83 -8.67 0.62
CA ALA A 36 7.74 -8.60 -0.84
C ALA A 36 7.46 -7.18 -1.31
N ALA A 37 6.62 -6.43 -0.60
CA ALA A 37 6.38 -5.02 -0.86
C ALA A 37 7.63 -4.18 -0.55
N ILE A 38 8.28 -4.42 0.59
CA ILE A 38 9.50 -3.69 0.96
C ILE A 38 10.56 -3.87 -0.13
N LYS A 39 10.84 -5.11 -0.54
CA LYS A 39 11.80 -5.42 -1.60
C LYS A 39 11.46 -4.76 -2.94
N ALA A 40 10.18 -4.72 -3.32
CA ALA A 40 9.75 -4.16 -4.59
C ALA A 40 9.86 -2.63 -4.65
N TYR A 41 9.65 -1.95 -3.53
CA TYR A 41 9.63 -0.48 -3.46
C TYR A 41 10.92 0.15 -2.95
N ARG A 42 11.80 -0.63 -2.29
CA ARG A 42 13.12 -0.18 -1.85
C ARG A 42 13.93 0.36 -3.02
N GLY A 43 14.46 1.57 -2.84
CA GLY A 43 15.29 2.25 -3.85
C GLY A 43 14.53 2.74 -5.09
N THR A 44 13.19 2.70 -5.07
CA THR A 44 12.37 3.33 -6.12
C THR A 44 12.17 4.81 -5.83
N GLY A 45 11.91 5.63 -6.87
CA GLY A 45 11.55 7.05 -6.72
C GLY A 45 10.09 7.29 -6.32
N SER A 46 9.41 6.30 -5.74
CA SER A 46 8.01 6.40 -5.32
C SER A 46 7.87 6.98 -3.90
N GLY A 47 6.67 7.43 -3.53
CA GLY A 47 6.38 7.88 -2.16
C GLY A 47 6.63 6.78 -1.13
N LEU A 48 6.10 5.57 -1.37
CA LEU A 48 6.39 4.38 -0.57
C LEU A 48 7.89 4.06 -0.48
N GLY A 49 8.63 4.20 -1.58
CA GLY A 49 10.09 4.02 -1.61
C GLY A 49 10.83 5.01 -0.70
N ALA A 50 10.42 6.28 -0.70
CA ALA A 50 10.98 7.30 0.19
C ALA A 50 10.69 6.99 1.68
N TYR A 51 9.50 6.46 2.00
CA TYR A 51 9.17 6.07 3.38
C TYR A 51 10.04 4.90 3.87
N ILE A 52 10.25 3.89 3.02
CA ILE A 52 11.15 2.77 3.33
C ILE A 52 12.58 3.29 3.57
N GLU A 53 13.08 4.16 2.68
CA GLU A 53 14.42 4.73 2.81
C GLU A 53 14.59 5.50 4.13
N LEU A 54 13.63 6.35 4.49
CA LEU A 54 13.67 7.11 5.74
C LEU A 54 13.60 6.19 6.96
N ALA A 55 12.73 5.18 6.96
CA ALA A 55 12.62 4.23 8.06
C ALA A 55 13.92 3.42 8.25
N GLU A 56 14.56 2.99 7.16
CA GLU A 56 15.85 2.28 7.20
C GLU A 56 16.97 3.18 7.73
N ARG A 57 17.02 4.45 7.31
CA ARG A 57 18.00 5.43 7.80
C ARG A 57 17.89 5.69 9.30
N GLU A 58 16.67 5.69 9.83
CA GLU A 58 16.40 5.85 11.27
C GLU A 58 16.52 4.54 12.07
N GLY A 59 16.89 3.43 11.42
CA GLY A 59 16.98 2.11 12.06
C GLY A 59 15.63 1.60 12.60
N ALA A 60 14.52 2.00 11.99
CA ALA A 60 13.18 1.63 12.41
C ALA A 60 12.79 0.22 11.93
N GLU A 61 12.01 -0.48 12.76
CA GLU A 61 11.30 -1.68 12.32
C GLU A 61 10.15 -1.26 11.39
N ILE A 62 10.11 -1.83 10.18
CA ILE A 62 9.08 -1.56 9.18
C ILE A 62 8.01 -2.65 9.23
N VAL A 63 6.76 -2.23 9.43
CA VAL A 63 5.58 -3.08 9.24
C VAL A 63 4.81 -2.59 8.03
N LEU A 64 4.84 -3.38 6.95
CA LEU A 64 4.19 -3.05 5.69
C LEU A 64 3.05 -4.04 5.38
N PRO A 65 1.82 -3.79 5.86
CA PRO A 65 0.73 -4.77 5.73
C PRO A 65 0.28 -4.94 4.28
N ILE A 66 0.32 -3.89 3.47
CA ILE A 66 -0.07 -3.94 2.05
C ILE A 66 0.52 -2.76 1.27
N ALA A 67 0.94 -3.04 0.04
CA ALA A 67 1.26 -2.06 -0.99
C ALA A 67 0.36 -2.31 -2.21
N ALA A 68 -0.68 -1.49 -2.35
CA ALA A 68 -1.67 -1.59 -3.41
C ALA A 68 -1.66 -0.34 -4.30
N GLY A 69 -1.18 -0.47 -5.53
CA GLY A 69 -1.21 0.61 -6.52
C GLY A 69 -1.81 0.15 -7.84
N SER A 70 -2.80 0.84 -8.37
CA SER A 70 -3.42 0.56 -9.67
C SER A 70 -3.36 1.79 -10.58
N PRO A 71 -3.17 1.61 -11.91
CA PRO A 71 -3.37 2.68 -12.87
C PRO A 71 -4.80 3.23 -12.82
N PRO A 72 -5.02 4.50 -13.25
CA PRO A 72 -6.36 5.10 -13.26
C PRO A 72 -7.37 4.29 -14.08
N SER A 73 -8.56 4.10 -13.52
CA SER A 73 -9.66 3.30 -14.11
C SER A 73 -10.98 3.58 -13.40
N ARG A 74 -12.01 2.74 -13.61
CA ARG A 74 -13.33 2.94 -12.99
C ARG A 74 -13.24 2.92 -11.46
N PRO A 75 -14.29 3.33 -10.73
CA PRO A 75 -14.32 3.21 -9.28
C PRO A 75 -13.83 1.82 -8.83
N VAL A 76 -13.04 1.80 -7.77
CA VAL A 76 -12.52 0.56 -7.21
C VAL A 76 -13.67 -0.39 -6.91
N ASP A 77 -13.50 -1.69 -7.17
CA ASP A 77 -14.52 -2.66 -6.77
C ASP A 77 -14.61 -2.72 -5.23
N ASP A 78 -15.82 -2.81 -4.67
CA ASP A 78 -16.05 -2.74 -3.22
C ASP A 78 -15.20 -3.79 -2.47
N ASP A 79 -15.17 -5.04 -2.94
CA ASP A 79 -14.35 -6.10 -2.34
C ASP A 79 -12.85 -5.76 -2.34
N ALA A 80 -12.36 -5.05 -3.36
CA ALA A 80 -10.98 -4.63 -3.43
C ALA A 80 -10.69 -3.50 -2.44
N PHE A 81 -11.60 -2.53 -2.33
CA PHE A 81 -11.53 -1.47 -1.33
C PHE A 81 -11.50 -2.04 0.09
N GLU A 82 -12.49 -2.86 0.43
CA GLU A 82 -12.64 -3.45 1.77
C GLU A 82 -11.43 -4.30 2.14
N HIS A 83 -10.86 -5.06 1.18
CA HIS A 83 -9.64 -5.82 1.44
C HIS A 83 -8.44 -4.92 1.72
N ILE A 84 -8.21 -3.89 0.90
CA ILE A 84 -7.05 -3.00 1.04
C ILE A 84 -7.16 -2.18 2.32
N ALA A 85 -8.29 -1.49 2.52
CA ALA A 85 -8.55 -0.70 3.71
C ALA A 85 -8.56 -1.56 4.97
N GLY A 86 -9.16 -2.76 4.90
CA GLY A 86 -9.17 -3.75 5.99
C GLY A 86 -7.77 -4.14 6.43
N LYS A 87 -6.85 -4.45 5.50
CA LYS A 87 -5.45 -4.79 5.84
C LYS A 87 -4.73 -3.66 6.56
N ILE A 88 -4.96 -2.41 6.15
CA ILE A 88 -4.36 -1.23 6.79
C ILE A 88 -4.96 -1.05 8.19
N CYS A 89 -6.29 -1.02 8.30
CA CYS A 89 -6.99 -0.83 9.56
C CYS A 89 -6.70 -1.93 10.58
N ASP A 90 -6.65 -3.19 10.16
CA ASP A 90 -6.37 -4.31 11.05
C ASP A 90 -4.93 -4.29 11.56
N ALA A 91 -3.97 -3.87 10.72
CA ALA A 91 -2.60 -3.64 11.18
C ALA A 91 -2.55 -2.51 12.21
N VAL A 92 -3.22 -1.39 11.98
CA VAL A 92 -3.29 -0.27 12.94
C VAL A 92 -3.91 -0.69 14.27
N LYS A 93 -5.00 -1.48 14.25
CA LYS A 93 -5.66 -2.00 15.47
C LYS A 93 -4.73 -2.87 16.33
N ALA A 94 -3.80 -3.60 15.72
CA ALA A 94 -2.83 -4.40 16.46
C ALA A 94 -1.90 -3.55 17.34
N GLY A 95 -1.74 -2.26 17.00
CA GLY A 95 -1.01 -1.28 17.80
C GLY A 95 0.50 -1.51 17.90
N GLY A 96 1.12 -0.74 18.79
CA GLY A 96 2.57 -0.78 19.02
C GLY A 96 3.39 -0.12 17.91
N PHE A 97 2.86 0.94 17.29
CA PHE A 97 3.59 1.77 16.33
C PHE A 97 3.86 3.15 16.92
N ASP A 98 5.06 3.65 16.67
CA ASP A 98 5.48 4.99 17.04
C ASP A 98 5.05 6.03 15.97
N GLY A 99 4.71 5.56 14.77
CA GLY A 99 4.29 6.38 13.65
C GLY A 99 3.63 5.57 12.54
N ILE A 100 2.80 6.26 11.75
CA ILE A 100 2.09 5.68 10.60
C ILE A 100 2.34 6.59 9.39
N MET A 101 2.78 5.99 8.27
CA MET A 101 3.04 6.67 7.00
C MET A 101 2.20 6.02 5.90
N LEU A 102 1.35 6.81 5.23
CA LEU A 102 0.41 6.31 4.22
C LEU A 102 0.66 7.00 2.87
N ASP A 103 0.96 6.22 1.84
CA ASP A 103 1.03 6.69 0.44
C ASP A 103 -0.33 6.41 -0.23
N LEU A 104 -1.13 7.47 -0.40
CA LEU A 104 -2.54 7.42 -0.85
C LEU A 104 -2.70 8.07 -2.24
#